data_AF-A0A2A4SFH6-F1
#
_entry.id   AF-A0A2A4SFH6-F1
#
_cell.length_a   1.000
_cell.length_b   1.000
_cell.length_c   1.000
_cell.angle_alpha   90.00
_cell.angle_beta   90.00
_cell.angle_gamma   90.00
#
_symmetry.space_group_name_H-M   'P 1'
#
loop_
_entity.id
_entity.type
_entity.pdbx_description
1 polymer ?
#
loop_
_entity_poly.entity_id
_entity_poly.type
_entity_poly.pdbx_seq_one_letter_code
_entity_poly.pdbx_strand_id
1 'polypeptide(L)'
;MKLHVDYTRAESIFNVLLERLKEKKFPYDRDLELVPDKIFEHFEPRSIQHALFLFCACYYMRGGIKSSTAIMSLSNVCDAHPEFFIPEYISEIKSTDEENKLIKKMMGVLQDNGLAFNASVIPKFWIRNFQKLHTFWNGNPMSLLKSTNSYKKTCEIISNKGTFSSAHPNGFYGFQEKMVSMLIYFYIHAEIVDSATFPIPIDFHVLRIMVAHKIITKGKYKENKNFFGDEILKKARSLSVRYCKNNNISSKELSDALWFLSRDLCGTHPGNESHIGPYKARKTEIQPIKVIWNKSQVQAFNKSCLLCPIEKTCCFNIPSANYYRQGKLITRGLRGKPAQMYLFTGI
;
A
#
# COMPACT_ATOMS: atom_id res chain seq x y z
N MET A 1 11.87 -13.16 20.90
CA MET A 1 13.08 -12.47 20.37
C MET A 1 12.68 -11.09 19.88
N LYS A 2 13.24 -10.04 20.48
CA LYS A 2 12.83 -8.63 20.31
C LYS A 2 13.28 -8.08 18.95
N LEU A 3 12.46 -7.21 18.34
CA LEU A 3 12.87 -6.45 17.16
C LEU A 3 13.81 -5.30 17.56
N HIS A 4 14.82 -5.05 16.72
CA HIS A 4 15.72 -3.91 16.83
C HIS A 4 15.56 -2.98 15.62
N VAL A 5 15.62 -1.67 15.87
CA VAL A 5 15.53 -0.63 14.84
C VAL A 5 16.84 0.16 14.85
N ASP A 6 17.52 0.17 13.73
CA ASP A 6 18.75 0.94 13.49
C ASP A 6 18.36 2.31 12.91
N TYR A 7 18.26 3.32 13.77
CA TYR A 7 17.78 4.66 13.40
C TYR A 7 18.77 5.40 12.50
N THR A 8 20.07 5.29 12.77
CA THR A 8 21.13 5.93 11.96
C THR A 8 21.12 5.37 10.55
N ARG A 9 20.97 4.05 10.41
CA ARG A 9 20.84 3.42 9.10
C ARG A 9 19.55 3.80 8.38
N ALA A 10 18.43 3.89 9.11
CA ALA A 10 17.18 4.37 8.54
C ALA A 10 17.34 5.77 7.94
N GLU A 11 17.93 6.68 8.71
CA GLU A 11 18.16 8.07 8.30
C GLU A 11 19.08 8.17 7.09
N SER A 12 20.23 7.49 7.10
CA SER A 12 21.14 7.45 5.96
C SER A 12 20.45 6.96 4.67
N ILE A 13 19.64 5.90 4.76
CA ILE A 13 18.94 5.34 3.61
C ILE A 13 17.81 6.26 3.15
N PHE A 14 16.97 6.75 4.07
CA PHE A 14 15.84 7.60 3.73
C PHE A 14 16.28 8.92 3.11
N ASN A 15 17.36 9.54 3.63
CA ASN A 15 17.93 10.76 3.06
C ASN A 15 18.32 10.56 1.60
N VAL A 16 19.06 9.49 1.28
CA VAL A 16 19.47 9.18 -0.09
C VAL A 16 18.27 9.00 -1.02
N LEU A 17 17.20 8.32 -0.56
CA LEU A 17 16.02 8.11 -1.38
C LEU A 17 15.22 9.39 -1.60
N LEU A 18 15.09 10.23 -0.57
CA LEU A 18 14.38 11.51 -0.66
C LEU A 18 15.12 12.51 -1.53
N GLU A 19 16.45 12.57 -1.44
CA GLU A 19 17.29 13.38 -2.33
C GLU A 19 17.05 12.97 -3.79
N ARG A 20 17.12 11.67 -4.09
CA ARG A 20 16.87 11.15 -5.44
C ARG A 20 15.46 11.44 -5.95
N LEU A 21 14.46 11.34 -5.09
CA LEU A 21 13.07 11.68 -5.41
C LEU A 21 12.94 13.17 -5.75
N LYS A 22 13.52 14.06 -4.92
CA LYS A 22 13.49 15.52 -5.12
C LYS A 22 14.20 15.95 -6.40
N GLU A 23 15.32 15.30 -6.71
CA GLU A 23 16.10 15.54 -7.92
C GLU A 23 15.51 14.87 -9.18
N LYS A 24 14.40 14.12 -9.06
CA LYS A 24 13.80 13.31 -10.14
C LYS A 24 14.84 12.44 -10.86
N LYS A 25 15.77 11.83 -10.11
CA LYS A 25 16.77 10.90 -10.65
C LYS A 25 16.25 9.47 -10.57
N PHE A 26 16.74 8.60 -11.46
CA PHE A 26 16.42 7.17 -11.43
C PHE A 26 16.46 6.57 -10.01
N PRO A 27 15.43 5.81 -9.58
CA PRO A 27 14.28 5.32 -10.37
C PRO A 27 13.06 6.26 -10.39
N TYR A 28 13.22 7.51 -9.97
CA TYR A 28 12.16 8.52 -9.82
C TYR A 28 12.09 9.52 -10.99
N ASP A 29 12.79 9.25 -12.08
CA ASP A 29 12.93 10.06 -13.30
C ASP A 29 11.78 9.87 -14.31
N ARG A 30 10.66 9.35 -13.84
CA ARG A 30 9.48 9.01 -14.64
C ARG A 30 8.22 9.47 -13.92
N ASP A 31 7.09 9.50 -14.60
CA ASP A 31 5.83 9.87 -13.97
C ASP A 31 5.43 8.83 -12.91
N LEU A 32 5.55 9.25 -11.65
CA LEU A 32 5.27 8.43 -10.47
C LEU A 32 3.86 8.72 -9.96
N GLU A 33 2.86 8.41 -10.78
CA GLU A 33 1.47 8.60 -10.36
C GLU A 33 0.93 7.36 -9.65
N LEU A 34 0.49 7.55 -8.41
CA LEU A 34 -0.31 6.55 -7.69
C LEU A 34 -1.80 6.68 -8.06
N VAL A 35 -2.26 7.93 -8.16
CA VAL A 35 -3.60 8.31 -8.61
C VAL A 35 -3.41 9.07 -9.92
N PRO A 36 -3.85 8.52 -11.07
CA PRO A 36 -3.75 9.22 -12.35
C PRO A 36 -4.52 10.54 -12.36
N ASP A 37 -3.93 11.58 -12.97
CA ASP A 37 -4.57 12.91 -13.08
C ASP A 37 -5.89 12.87 -13.85
N LYS A 38 -6.03 11.95 -14.81
CA LYS A 38 -7.24 11.77 -15.64
C LYS A 38 -8.51 11.47 -14.85
N ILE A 39 -8.39 11.07 -13.60
CA ILE A 39 -9.54 10.76 -12.72
C ILE A 39 -10.20 12.05 -12.23
N PHE A 40 -9.47 13.16 -12.24
CA PHE A 40 -9.96 14.46 -11.76
C PHE A 40 -10.73 15.25 -12.82
N GLU A 41 -10.94 14.72 -14.03
CA GLU A 41 -11.77 15.40 -15.04
C GLU A 41 -13.27 15.39 -14.66
N HIS A 42 -13.71 14.45 -13.82
CA HIS A 42 -15.12 14.25 -13.48
C HIS A 42 -15.55 14.82 -12.13
N PHE A 43 -14.59 15.26 -11.32
CA PHE A 43 -14.86 15.84 -10.03
C PHE A 43 -14.06 17.11 -9.87
N GLU A 44 -14.67 18.12 -9.27
CA GLU A 44 -13.91 19.25 -8.74
C GLU A 44 -12.82 18.72 -7.79
N PRO A 45 -11.53 19.05 -8.04
CA PRO A 45 -10.45 18.68 -7.14
C PRO A 45 -10.79 19.08 -5.70
N ARG A 46 -10.44 18.22 -4.74
CA ARG A 46 -10.69 18.42 -3.30
C ARG A 46 -12.17 18.49 -2.89
N SER A 47 -13.12 18.14 -3.78
CA SER A 47 -14.54 18.04 -3.46
C SER A 47 -14.89 16.85 -2.55
N ILE A 48 -16.13 16.84 -2.03
CA ILE A 48 -16.69 15.69 -1.29
C ILE A 48 -16.71 14.44 -2.18
N GLN A 49 -17.05 14.58 -3.45
CA GLN A 49 -17.13 13.48 -4.41
C GLN A 49 -15.75 12.88 -4.66
N HIS A 50 -14.74 13.72 -4.83
CA HIS A 50 -13.35 13.27 -4.93
C HIS A 50 -12.92 12.50 -3.64
N ALA A 51 -13.24 13.03 -2.46
CA ALA A 51 -12.95 12.34 -1.21
C ALA A 51 -13.67 10.97 -1.10
N LEU A 52 -14.94 10.88 -1.52
CA LEU A 52 -15.71 9.64 -1.57
C LEU A 52 -15.11 8.62 -2.53
N PHE A 53 -14.66 9.06 -3.71
CA PHE A 53 -13.96 8.20 -4.66
C PHE A 53 -12.71 7.56 -4.04
N LEU A 54 -11.85 8.37 -3.41
CA LEU A 54 -10.63 7.89 -2.75
C LEU A 54 -10.94 6.99 -1.54
N PHE A 55 -12.02 7.27 -0.81
CA PHE A 55 -12.52 6.41 0.26
C PHE A 55 -12.90 5.01 -0.26
N CYS A 56 -13.57 4.94 -1.41
CA CYS A 56 -13.88 3.67 -2.08
C CYS A 56 -12.64 2.97 -2.63
N ALA A 57 -11.66 3.72 -3.15
CA ALA A 57 -10.39 3.17 -3.61
C ALA A 57 -9.66 2.37 -2.52
N CYS A 58 -9.81 2.77 -1.24
CA CYS A 58 -9.25 2.03 -0.11
C CYS A 58 -9.76 0.59 0.00
N TYR A 59 -10.97 0.24 -0.46
CA TYR A 59 -11.47 -1.15 -0.42
C TYR A 59 -10.55 -2.14 -1.16
N TYR A 60 -9.88 -1.66 -2.20
CA TYR A 60 -8.96 -2.44 -3.03
C TYR A 60 -7.51 -2.45 -2.49
N MET A 61 -7.20 -1.63 -1.48
CA MET A 61 -5.88 -1.60 -0.83
C MET A 61 -5.64 -2.81 0.12
N ARG A 62 -6.49 -3.83 0.04
CA ARG A 62 -6.38 -5.11 0.76
C ARG A 62 -5.43 -6.10 0.09
N GLY A 63 -4.94 -5.79 -1.12
CA GLY A 63 -4.03 -6.62 -1.92
C GLY A 63 -4.77 -7.32 -3.07
N GLY A 64 -4.09 -8.13 -3.88
CA GLY A 64 -4.71 -8.90 -4.96
C GLY A 64 -4.95 -8.14 -6.26
N ILE A 65 -4.90 -6.81 -6.24
CA ILE A 65 -4.92 -5.92 -7.40
C ILE A 65 -3.86 -4.84 -7.23
N LYS A 66 -3.26 -4.37 -8.33
CA LYS A 66 -2.33 -3.22 -8.29
C LYS A 66 -3.14 -1.94 -8.03
N SER A 67 -2.62 -1.04 -7.22
CA SER A 67 -3.34 0.19 -6.84
C SER A 67 -3.74 1.03 -8.06
N SER A 68 -2.84 1.21 -9.03
CA SER A 68 -3.13 1.97 -10.26
C SER A 68 -4.24 1.32 -11.08
N THR A 69 -4.22 -0.01 -11.25
CA THR A 69 -5.29 -0.76 -11.92
C THR A 69 -6.62 -0.59 -11.19
N ALA A 70 -6.63 -0.73 -9.86
CA ALA A 70 -7.85 -0.58 -9.08
C ALA A 70 -8.44 0.83 -9.20
N ILE A 71 -7.59 1.85 -9.13
CA ILE A 71 -7.98 3.25 -9.21
C ILE A 71 -8.52 3.59 -10.62
N MET A 72 -7.83 3.18 -11.69
CA MET A 72 -8.32 3.37 -13.06
C MET A 72 -9.66 2.67 -13.31
N SER A 73 -9.77 1.39 -12.94
CA SER A 73 -11.01 0.65 -13.07
C SER A 73 -12.16 1.26 -12.26
N LEU A 74 -11.86 1.81 -11.08
CA LEU A 74 -12.86 2.47 -10.25
C LEU A 74 -13.33 3.79 -10.88
N SER A 75 -12.45 4.50 -11.60
CA SER A 75 -12.82 5.68 -12.40
C SER A 75 -13.90 5.31 -13.41
N ASN A 76 -13.67 4.26 -14.21
CA ASN A 76 -14.66 3.79 -15.19
C ASN A 76 -16.02 3.43 -14.54
N VAL A 77 -15.99 2.84 -13.34
CA VAL A 77 -17.22 2.54 -12.58
C VAL A 77 -17.91 3.82 -12.14
N CYS A 78 -17.15 4.84 -11.74
CA CYS A 78 -17.74 6.13 -11.38
C CYS A 78 -18.36 6.84 -12.57
N ASP A 79 -17.74 6.76 -13.73
CA ASP A 79 -18.23 7.40 -14.95
C ASP A 79 -19.54 6.74 -15.42
N ALA A 80 -19.59 5.40 -15.36
CA ALA A 80 -20.77 4.64 -15.77
C ALA A 80 -21.89 4.62 -14.72
N HIS A 81 -21.54 4.68 -13.43
CA HIS A 81 -22.46 4.54 -12.30
C HIS A 81 -22.14 5.53 -11.17
N PRO A 82 -22.26 6.85 -11.42
CA PRO A 82 -21.96 7.87 -10.42
C PRO A 82 -22.85 7.75 -9.18
N GLU A 83 -24.06 7.18 -9.31
CA GLU A 83 -24.98 6.96 -8.20
C GLU A 83 -24.39 6.06 -7.10
N PHE A 84 -23.46 5.16 -7.43
CA PHE A 84 -22.79 4.30 -6.45
C PHE A 84 -21.87 5.08 -5.51
N PHE A 85 -21.49 6.30 -5.87
CA PHE A 85 -20.61 7.17 -5.10
C PHE A 85 -21.37 8.25 -4.31
N ILE A 86 -22.70 8.13 -4.19
CA ILE A 86 -23.55 9.08 -3.45
C ILE A 86 -24.09 8.40 -2.17
N PRO A 87 -23.64 8.78 -0.96
CA PRO A 87 -24.12 8.22 0.31
C PRO A 87 -25.64 8.33 0.49
N GLU A 88 -26.25 9.42 0.04
CA GLU A 88 -27.68 9.68 0.10
C GLU A 88 -28.46 8.60 -0.69
N TYR A 89 -28.08 8.35 -1.95
CA TYR A 89 -28.67 7.30 -2.79
C TYR A 89 -28.60 5.92 -2.13
N ILE A 90 -27.45 5.59 -1.54
CA ILE A 90 -27.25 4.31 -0.85
C ILE A 90 -28.05 4.22 0.47
N SER A 91 -28.29 5.36 1.13
CA SER A 91 -29.04 5.41 2.39
C SER A 91 -30.55 5.21 2.23
N GLU A 92 -31.07 5.38 1.02
CA GLU A 92 -32.49 5.14 0.70
C GLU A 92 -32.88 3.64 0.74
N ILE A 93 -31.89 2.75 0.76
CA ILE A 93 -32.09 1.29 0.86
C ILE A 93 -32.64 0.95 2.24
N LYS A 94 -33.91 0.53 2.31
CA LYS A 94 -34.62 0.29 3.58
C LYS A 94 -34.80 -1.20 3.90
N SER A 95 -34.69 -2.07 2.91
CA SER A 95 -34.92 -3.51 3.07
C SER A 95 -33.70 -4.36 2.69
N THR A 96 -33.62 -5.55 3.28
CA THR A 96 -32.59 -6.56 2.94
C THR A 96 -32.66 -6.99 1.48
N ASP A 97 -33.85 -7.04 0.88
CA ASP A 97 -34.02 -7.43 -0.52
C ASP A 97 -33.48 -6.37 -1.49
N GLU A 98 -33.70 -5.08 -1.20
CA GLU A 98 -33.10 -3.98 -1.95
C GLU A 98 -31.58 -3.97 -1.84
N GLU A 99 -31.03 -4.16 -0.63
CA GLU A 99 -29.58 -4.29 -0.41
C GLU A 99 -29.01 -5.43 -1.27
N ASN A 100 -29.64 -6.61 -1.25
CA ASN A 100 -29.19 -7.76 -2.02
C ASN A 100 -29.25 -7.53 -3.54
N LYS A 101 -30.29 -6.86 -4.04
CA LYS A 101 -30.41 -6.47 -5.46
C LYS A 101 -29.29 -5.52 -5.86
N LEU A 102 -29.02 -4.49 -5.05
CA LEU A 102 -27.94 -3.55 -5.33
C LEU A 102 -26.56 -4.22 -5.26
N ILE A 103 -26.31 -5.08 -4.28
CA ILE A 103 -25.07 -5.87 -4.18
C ILE A 103 -24.85 -6.65 -5.48
N LYS A 104 -25.89 -7.31 -6.01
CA LYS A 104 -25.78 -8.08 -7.25
C LYS A 104 -25.49 -7.17 -8.46
N LYS A 105 -26.16 -6.02 -8.56
CA LYS A 105 -25.89 -5.00 -9.61
C LYS A 105 -24.43 -4.53 -9.54
N MET A 106 -23.99 -4.04 -8.38
CA MET A 106 -22.63 -3.56 -8.16
C MET A 106 -21.60 -4.65 -8.44
N MET A 107 -21.84 -5.88 -8.01
CA MET A 107 -20.92 -7.00 -8.26
C MET A 107 -20.68 -7.20 -9.77
N GLY A 108 -21.74 -7.19 -10.59
CA GLY A 108 -21.62 -7.29 -12.05
C GLY A 108 -20.81 -6.14 -12.63
N VAL A 109 -21.19 -4.90 -12.30
CA VAL A 109 -20.48 -3.68 -12.75
C VAL A 109 -18.99 -3.71 -12.38
N LEU A 110 -18.66 -4.10 -11.15
CA LEU A 110 -17.27 -4.20 -10.71
C LEU A 110 -16.51 -5.27 -11.49
N GLN A 111 -17.12 -6.43 -11.75
CA GLN A 111 -16.50 -7.50 -12.53
C GLN A 111 -16.23 -7.06 -13.97
N ASP A 112 -17.21 -6.42 -14.61
CA ASP A 112 -17.12 -5.94 -16.00
C ASP A 112 -16.03 -4.87 -16.19
N ASN A 113 -15.71 -4.14 -15.11
CA ASN A 113 -14.64 -3.12 -15.08
C ASN A 113 -13.29 -3.65 -14.57
N GLY A 114 -13.11 -4.97 -14.44
CA GLY A 114 -11.84 -5.58 -14.02
C GLY A 114 -11.58 -5.56 -12.50
N LEU A 115 -12.58 -5.20 -11.69
CA LEU A 115 -12.56 -5.22 -10.23
C LEU A 115 -13.15 -6.51 -9.65
N ALA A 116 -12.88 -7.65 -10.30
CA ALA A 116 -13.38 -8.96 -9.87
C ALA A 116 -12.82 -9.44 -8.51
N PHE A 117 -11.69 -8.87 -8.06
CA PHE A 117 -11.07 -9.23 -6.78
C PHE A 117 -11.98 -8.86 -5.60
N ASN A 118 -12.43 -9.87 -4.83
CA ASN A 118 -13.39 -9.71 -3.73
C ASN A 118 -14.71 -9.03 -4.16
N ALA A 119 -15.13 -9.16 -5.43
CA ALA A 119 -16.35 -8.55 -5.94
C ALA A 119 -17.63 -9.00 -5.21
N SER A 120 -17.63 -10.17 -4.57
CA SER A 120 -18.75 -10.64 -3.74
C SER A 120 -18.81 -10.02 -2.34
N VAL A 121 -17.76 -9.30 -1.94
CA VAL A 121 -17.59 -8.74 -0.59
C VAL A 121 -17.55 -7.21 -0.61
N ILE A 122 -16.88 -6.61 -1.61
CA ILE A 122 -16.69 -5.16 -1.69
C ILE A 122 -18.01 -4.37 -1.78
N PRO A 123 -19.03 -4.77 -2.56
CA PRO A 123 -20.33 -4.07 -2.56
C PRO A 123 -20.96 -3.98 -1.18
N LYS A 124 -20.83 -5.03 -0.37
CA LYS A 124 -21.32 -5.04 1.03
C LYS A 124 -20.55 -4.04 1.90
N PHE A 125 -19.25 -3.89 1.67
CA PHE A 125 -18.43 -2.90 2.38
C PHE A 125 -18.90 -1.50 2.01
N TRP A 126 -19.04 -1.27 0.72
CA TRP A 126 -19.43 0.00 0.15
C TRP A 126 -20.77 0.47 0.69
N ILE A 127 -21.82 -0.35 0.56
CA ILE A 127 -23.18 0.00 0.99
C ILE A 127 -23.22 0.34 2.48
N ARG A 128 -22.71 -0.57 3.33
CA ARG A 128 -22.74 -0.41 4.80
C ARG A 128 -21.93 0.79 5.28
N ASN A 129 -20.81 1.07 4.62
CA ASN A 129 -19.98 2.21 4.97
C ASN A 129 -20.60 3.53 4.53
N PHE A 130 -21.29 3.55 3.39
CA PHE A 130 -21.98 4.74 2.89
C PHE A 130 -23.21 5.07 3.73
N GLN A 131 -24.00 4.06 4.12
CA GLN A 131 -25.06 4.23 5.12
C GLN A 131 -24.50 4.82 6.41
N LYS A 132 -23.37 4.30 6.92
CA LYS A 132 -22.72 4.85 8.12
C LYS A 132 -22.21 6.29 7.91
N LEU A 133 -21.61 6.60 6.76
CA LEU A 133 -21.17 7.94 6.42
C LEU A 133 -22.35 8.91 6.38
N HIS A 134 -23.46 8.51 5.77
CA HIS A 134 -24.67 9.34 5.71
C HIS A 134 -25.22 9.59 7.13
N THR A 135 -25.48 8.54 7.90
CA THR A 135 -26.10 8.63 9.23
C THR A 135 -25.30 9.45 10.24
N PHE A 136 -23.97 9.29 10.29
CA PHE A 136 -23.15 9.88 11.35
C PHE A 136 -22.21 10.99 10.90
N TRP A 137 -21.99 11.13 9.60
CA TRP A 137 -20.96 12.01 9.03
C TRP A 137 -21.48 12.88 7.88
N ASN A 138 -22.82 12.97 7.72
CA ASN A 138 -23.49 13.78 6.70
C ASN A 138 -22.97 13.50 5.28
N GLY A 139 -22.68 12.22 4.99
CA GLY A 139 -22.16 11.79 3.69
C GLY A 139 -20.73 12.25 3.38
N ASN A 140 -20.05 12.95 4.30
CA ASN A 140 -18.77 13.58 4.01
C ASN A 140 -17.60 12.82 4.68
N PRO A 141 -16.78 12.08 3.91
CA PRO A 141 -15.68 11.31 4.49
C PRO A 141 -14.50 12.18 4.91
N MET A 142 -14.43 13.47 4.52
CA MET A 142 -13.39 14.39 4.99
C MET A 142 -13.55 14.73 6.49
N SER A 143 -14.80 14.70 6.99
CA SER A 143 -15.12 14.94 8.40
C SER A 143 -14.45 13.93 9.34
N LEU A 144 -14.12 12.73 8.85
CA LEU A 144 -13.43 11.69 9.59
C LEU A 144 -12.02 12.10 10.04
N LEU A 145 -11.34 12.97 9.27
CA LEU A 145 -10.01 13.46 9.59
C LEU A 145 -10.04 14.81 10.32
N LYS A 146 -11.02 15.68 10.01
CA LYS A 146 -11.17 16.98 10.70
C LYS A 146 -11.48 16.85 12.19
N SER A 147 -12.11 15.75 12.59
CA SER A 147 -12.46 15.49 13.99
C SER A 147 -11.24 15.23 14.90
N THR A 148 -10.05 14.98 14.35
CA THR A 148 -8.86 14.75 15.17
C THR A 148 -7.51 14.93 14.46
N ASN A 149 -6.56 15.56 15.15
CA ASN A 149 -5.16 15.63 14.72
C ASN A 149 -4.31 14.42 15.16
N SER A 150 -4.94 13.36 15.69
CA SER A 150 -4.24 12.19 16.23
C SER A 150 -4.48 10.95 15.39
N TYR A 151 -3.41 10.38 14.83
CA TYR A 151 -3.47 9.11 14.10
C TYR A 151 -4.19 8.00 14.86
N LYS A 152 -3.96 7.91 16.18
CA LYS A 152 -4.58 6.90 17.03
C LYS A 152 -6.10 7.07 17.05
N LYS A 153 -6.58 8.30 17.25
CA LYS A 153 -8.01 8.63 17.25
C LYS A 153 -8.61 8.42 15.84
N THR A 154 -7.89 8.80 14.78
CA THR A 154 -8.33 8.51 13.41
C THR A 154 -8.51 7.01 13.18
N CYS A 155 -7.60 6.19 13.71
CA CYS A 155 -7.75 4.74 13.63
C CYS A 155 -8.93 4.22 14.46
N GLU A 156 -9.21 4.80 15.63
CA GLU A 156 -10.38 4.44 16.46
C GLU A 156 -11.70 4.77 15.74
N ILE A 157 -11.74 5.89 15.01
CA ILE A 157 -12.91 6.31 14.22
C ILE A 157 -13.07 5.41 12.99
N ILE A 158 -11.99 5.19 12.23
CA ILE A 158 -12.11 4.60 10.88
C ILE A 158 -11.95 3.07 10.89
N SER A 159 -10.94 2.55 11.59
CA SER A 159 -10.64 1.11 11.53
C SER A 159 -11.65 0.30 12.33
N ASN A 160 -12.13 -0.80 11.75
CA ASN A 160 -12.96 -1.74 12.48
C ASN A 160 -12.11 -2.91 13.01
N LYS A 161 -11.88 -2.91 14.32
CA LYS A 161 -11.12 -3.96 15.03
C LYS A 161 -12.02 -5.05 15.66
N GLY A 162 -13.34 -4.91 15.57
CA GLY A 162 -14.29 -5.80 16.21
C GLY A 162 -15.47 -6.15 15.31
N THR A 163 -16.60 -6.48 15.93
CA THR A 163 -17.86 -6.70 15.21
C THR A 163 -18.37 -5.36 14.69
N PHE A 164 -18.69 -5.32 13.40
CA PHE A 164 -19.32 -4.14 12.80
C PHE A 164 -20.68 -3.87 13.42
N SER A 165 -20.94 -2.62 13.75
CA SER A 165 -22.25 -2.13 14.17
C SER A 165 -22.63 -0.92 13.32
N SER A 166 -23.83 -0.96 12.75
CA SER A 166 -24.43 0.19 12.05
C SER A 166 -24.95 1.26 13.02
N ALA A 167 -25.07 0.95 14.32
CA ALA A 167 -25.60 1.87 15.33
C ALA A 167 -24.54 2.78 15.96
N HIS A 168 -23.26 2.64 15.58
CA HIS A 168 -22.16 3.43 16.14
C HIS A 168 -21.39 4.18 15.04
N PRO A 169 -20.94 5.42 15.31
CA PRO A 169 -20.24 6.25 14.32
C PRO A 169 -18.85 5.72 13.96
N ASN A 170 -18.24 4.93 14.84
CA ASN A 170 -16.87 4.41 14.70
C ASN A 170 -16.85 3.03 14.02
N GLY A 171 -15.73 2.73 13.38
CA GLY A 171 -15.43 1.45 12.75
C GLY A 171 -16.18 1.22 11.45
N PHE A 172 -15.50 1.39 10.32
CA PHE A 172 -16.04 1.13 9.00
C PHE A 172 -15.80 -0.33 8.58
N TYR A 173 -16.81 -0.95 8.00
CA TYR A 173 -16.77 -2.35 7.60
C TYR A 173 -15.61 -2.61 6.62
N GLY A 174 -14.76 -3.56 6.98
CA GLY A 174 -13.60 -3.94 6.19
C GLY A 174 -12.39 -3.01 6.26
N PHE A 175 -12.47 -1.85 6.93
CA PHE A 175 -11.32 -0.96 7.13
C PHE A 175 -10.36 -1.46 8.20
N GLN A 176 -9.09 -1.58 7.83
CA GLN A 176 -7.99 -1.93 8.73
C GLN A 176 -7.06 -0.73 8.93
N GLU A 177 -6.22 -0.75 9.98
CA GLU A 177 -5.29 0.35 10.28
C GLU A 177 -4.42 0.77 9.08
N LYS A 178 -3.95 -0.18 8.25
CA LYS A 178 -3.19 0.16 7.03
C LYS A 178 -4.02 0.97 6.02
N MET A 179 -5.32 0.68 5.93
CA MET A 179 -6.24 1.37 5.01
C MET A 179 -6.53 2.77 5.52
N VAL A 180 -6.50 2.99 6.84
CA VAL A 180 -6.54 4.33 7.43
C VAL A 180 -5.31 5.14 7.03
N SER A 181 -4.10 4.56 7.14
CA SER A 181 -2.88 5.23 6.65
C SER A 181 -2.97 5.54 5.15
N MET A 182 -3.46 4.61 4.34
CA MET A 182 -3.64 4.81 2.89
C MET A 182 -4.64 5.93 2.58
N LEU A 183 -5.77 5.99 3.29
CA LEU A 183 -6.77 7.04 3.10
C LEU A 183 -6.19 8.43 3.40
N ILE A 184 -5.48 8.56 4.53
CA ILE A 184 -4.78 9.79 4.88
C ILE A 184 -3.76 10.15 3.80
N TYR A 185 -2.97 9.18 3.35
CA TYR A 185 -2.01 9.39 2.26
C TYR A 185 -2.71 9.89 0.99
N PHE A 186 -3.83 9.28 0.58
CA PHE A 186 -4.57 9.70 -0.61
C PHE A 186 -5.12 11.12 -0.47
N TYR A 187 -5.67 11.47 0.69
CA TYR A 187 -6.18 12.82 0.92
C TYR A 187 -5.06 13.87 0.98
N ILE A 188 -3.88 13.55 1.52
CA ILE A 188 -2.72 14.46 1.45
C ILE A 188 -2.25 14.59 -0.01
N HIS A 189 -2.18 13.48 -0.74
CA HIS A 189 -1.77 13.48 -2.15
C HIS A 189 -2.71 14.32 -3.01
N ALA A 190 -4.02 14.21 -2.78
CA ALA A 190 -5.07 14.98 -3.45
C ALA A 190 -5.27 16.38 -2.88
N GLU A 191 -4.46 16.80 -1.90
CA GLU A 191 -4.54 18.10 -1.23
C GLU A 191 -5.92 18.39 -0.58
N ILE A 192 -6.64 17.33 -0.21
CA ILE A 192 -7.90 17.37 0.55
C ILE A 192 -7.65 17.70 2.03
N VAL A 193 -6.52 17.24 2.56
CA VAL A 193 -6.07 17.55 3.93
C VAL A 193 -4.61 17.98 3.93
N ASP A 194 -4.26 18.84 4.88
CA ASP A 194 -2.89 19.32 5.05
C ASP A 194 -1.93 18.18 5.39
N SER A 195 -0.65 18.40 5.07
CA SER A 195 0.46 17.45 5.29
C SER A 195 0.86 17.31 6.77
N ALA A 196 -0.09 17.04 7.66
CA ALA A 196 0.20 16.68 9.04
C ALA A 196 1.02 15.38 9.12
N THR A 197 1.92 15.28 10.10
CA THR A 197 2.81 14.13 10.24
C THR A 197 2.08 12.90 10.77
N PHE A 198 1.56 12.09 9.86
CA PHE A 198 0.96 10.79 10.14
C PHE A 198 1.93 9.65 9.80
N PRO A 199 1.79 8.45 10.39
CA PRO A 199 2.53 7.30 9.92
C PRO A 199 2.27 7.04 8.44
N ILE A 200 3.33 6.78 7.68
CA ILE A 200 3.18 6.36 6.28
C ILE A 200 2.45 5.01 6.21
N PRO A 201 1.77 4.68 5.11
CA PRO A 201 1.21 3.36 4.90
C PRO A 201 2.29 2.27 4.92
N ILE A 202 2.36 1.51 6.01
CA ILE A 202 3.29 0.38 6.13
C ILE A 202 2.66 -0.87 5.50
N ASP A 203 3.12 -1.21 4.31
CA ASP A 203 2.76 -2.42 3.57
C ASP A 203 4.00 -3.29 3.28
N PHE A 204 3.86 -4.28 2.39
CA PHE A 204 4.97 -5.11 1.95
C PHE A 204 6.11 -4.30 1.34
N HIS A 205 5.79 -3.29 0.53
CA HIS A 205 6.78 -2.53 -0.22
C HIS A 205 7.72 -1.78 0.74
N VAL A 206 7.16 -1.12 1.74
CA VAL A 206 7.92 -0.43 2.78
C VAL A 206 8.70 -1.43 3.65
N LEU A 207 8.05 -2.50 4.12
CA LEU A 207 8.69 -3.50 4.97
C LEU A 207 9.83 -4.22 4.27
N ARG A 208 9.72 -4.46 2.96
CA ARG A 208 10.80 -5.05 2.17
C ARG A 208 12.06 -4.20 2.24
N ILE A 209 11.97 -2.88 2.07
CA ILE A 209 13.14 -2.00 2.18
C ILE A 209 13.69 -2.05 3.61
N MET A 210 12.83 -1.87 4.61
CA MET A 210 13.27 -1.83 6.00
C MET A 210 13.99 -3.11 6.45
N VAL A 211 13.50 -4.28 6.04
CA VAL A 211 14.12 -5.56 6.40
C VAL A 211 15.32 -5.86 5.50
N ALA A 212 15.24 -5.64 4.19
CA ALA A 212 16.32 -5.96 3.25
C ALA A 212 17.60 -5.18 3.57
N HIS A 213 17.45 -3.94 4.04
CA HIS A 213 18.58 -3.08 4.40
C HIS A 213 18.98 -3.20 5.87
N LYS A 214 18.37 -4.09 6.66
CA LYS A 214 18.60 -4.23 8.12
C LYS A 214 18.28 -2.97 8.93
N ILE A 215 17.39 -2.10 8.44
CA ILE A 215 16.83 -1.01 9.25
C ILE A 215 16.04 -1.60 10.43
N ILE A 216 15.24 -2.64 10.16
CA ILE A 216 14.58 -3.43 11.20
C ILE A 216 15.13 -4.85 11.15
N THR A 217 15.62 -5.33 12.30
CA THR A 217 16.17 -6.68 12.44
C THR A 217 15.47 -7.44 13.55
N LYS A 218 15.54 -8.78 13.48
CA LYS A 218 14.98 -9.70 14.46
C LYS A 218 16.08 -10.68 14.82
N GLY A 219 16.90 -10.43 15.84
CA GLY A 219 18.03 -11.28 16.23
C GLY A 219 18.97 -11.69 15.08
N LYS A 220 19.70 -12.82 15.24
CA LYS A 220 20.62 -13.33 14.21
C LYS A 220 19.88 -13.71 12.92
N TYR A 221 20.50 -13.45 11.78
CA TYR A 221 20.00 -13.85 10.47
C TYR A 221 19.80 -15.37 10.42
N LYS A 222 18.67 -15.79 9.85
CA LYS A 222 18.37 -17.17 9.47
C LYS A 222 17.64 -17.10 8.14
N GLU A 223 18.02 -17.94 7.19
CA GLU A 223 17.32 -18.03 5.92
C GLU A 223 15.87 -18.51 6.16
N ASN A 224 14.94 -18.08 5.29
CA ASN A 224 13.52 -18.40 5.36
C ASN A 224 12.80 -17.92 6.63
N LYS A 225 13.40 -16.98 7.36
CA LYS A 225 12.81 -16.39 8.56
C LYS A 225 11.63 -15.49 8.22
N ASN A 226 10.51 -15.70 8.91
CA ASN A 226 9.36 -14.80 8.85
C ASN A 226 9.52 -13.61 9.82
N PHE A 227 9.52 -12.41 9.25
CA PHE A 227 9.56 -11.15 9.98
C PHE A 227 8.16 -10.56 10.22
N PHE A 228 7.14 -11.04 9.52
CA PHE A 228 5.82 -10.43 9.54
C PHE A 228 5.10 -10.63 10.88
N GLY A 229 4.44 -9.57 11.35
CA GLY A 229 3.66 -9.53 12.58
C GLY A 229 3.36 -8.09 13.01
N ASP A 230 2.52 -7.92 14.03
CA ASP A 230 2.10 -6.59 14.46
C ASP A 230 3.25 -5.74 15.04
N GLU A 231 4.24 -6.39 15.66
CA GLU A 231 5.39 -5.69 16.26
C GLU A 231 6.21 -4.94 15.18
N ILE A 232 6.45 -5.56 14.02
CA ILE A 232 7.22 -4.91 12.94
C ILE A 232 6.44 -3.75 12.33
N LEU A 233 5.12 -3.89 12.17
CA LEU A 233 4.25 -2.81 11.69
C LEU A 233 4.29 -1.61 12.65
N LYS A 234 4.16 -1.85 13.95
CA LYS A 234 4.24 -0.80 14.97
C LYS A 234 5.59 -0.09 14.94
N LYS A 235 6.70 -0.84 14.90
CA LYS A 235 8.06 -0.27 14.84
C LYS A 235 8.30 0.54 13.58
N ALA A 236 7.86 0.05 12.42
CA ALA A 236 7.96 0.74 11.15
C ALA A 236 7.16 2.06 11.14
N ARG A 237 5.92 2.06 11.67
CA ARG A 237 5.11 3.28 11.82
C ARG A 237 5.80 4.29 12.73
N SER A 238 6.24 3.87 13.92
CA SER A 238 6.95 4.75 14.86
C SER A 238 8.23 5.33 14.26
N LEU A 239 9.00 4.52 13.53
CA LEU A 239 10.20 4.97 12.82
C LEU A 239 9.86 6.04 11.77
N SER A 240 8.84 5.80 10.94
CA SER A 240 8.44 6.74 9.88
C SER A 240 8.02 8.09 10.43
N VAL A 241 7.20 8.11 11.50
CA VAL A 241 6.77 9.35 12.16
C VAL A 241 7.97 10.08 12.76
N ARG A 242 8.84 9.36 13.49
CA ARG A 242 10.03 9.94 14.09
C ARG A 242 10.90 10.62 13.03
N TYR A 243 11.20 9.90 11.95
CA TYR A 243 12.04 10.42 10.88
C TYR A 243 11.43 11.68 10.23
N CYS A 244 10.14 11.61 9.86
CA CYS A 244 9.43 12.75 9.25
C CYS A 244 9.44 13.99 10.16
N LYS A 245 9.17 13.81 11.47
CA LYS A 245 9.20 14.91 12.45
C LYS A 245 10.58 15.51 12.61
N ASN A 246 11.61 14.67 12.79
CA ASN A 246 12.95 15.14 13.07
C ASN A 246 13.59 15.88 11.88
N ASN A 247 13.22 15.50 10.66
CA ASN A 247 13.80 16.05 9.43
C ASN A 247 12.87 17.04 8.70
N ASN A 248 11.71 17.37 9.30
CA ASN A 248 10.67 18.20 8.68
C ASN A 248 10.31 17.75 7.24
N ILE A 249 10.12 16.43 7.07
CA ILE A 249 9.77 15.81 5.79
C ILE A 249 8.29 15.40 5.81
N SER A 250 7.60 15.59 4.69
CA SER A 250 6.22 15.12 4.57
C SER A 250 6.16 13.58 4.60
N SER A 251 5.17 13.06 5.31
CA SER A 251 4.90 11.61 5.31
C SER A 251 4.55 11.10 3.90
N LYS A 252 4.00 11.96 3.03
CA LYS A 252 3.78 11.64 1.62
C LYS A 252 5.12 11.40 0.90
N GLU A 253 6.07 12.33 1.01
CA GLU A 253 7.38 12.22 0.35
C GLU A 253 8.12 10.95 0.77
N LEU A 254 8.15 10.64 2.07
CA LEU A 254 8.78 9.41 2.56
C LEU A 254 8.07 8.16 2.03
N SER A 255 6.72 8.19 2.00
CA SER A 255 5.92 7.09 1.46
C SER A 255 6.23 6.86 -0.02
N ASP A 256 6.27 7.93 -0.82
CA ASP A 256 6.56 7.88 -2.25
C ASP A 256 7.96 7.31 -2.50
N ALA A 257 8.97 7.85 -1.80
CA ALA A 257 10.36 7.42 -1.92
C ALA A 257 10.52 5.90 -1.69
N LEU A 258 9.89 5.37 -0.63
CA LEU A 258 9.98 3.95 -0.29
C LEU A 258 9.11 3.08 -1.19
N TRP A 259 7.88 3.50 -1.44
CA TRP A 259 6.91 2.68 -2.17
C TRP A 259 7.32 2.49 -3.63
N PHE A 260 7.67 3.57 -4.33
CA PHE A 260 8.10 3.51 -5.73
C PHE A 260 9.39 2.72 -5.92
N LEU A 261 10.43 2.98 -5.12
CA LEU A 261 11.67 2.19 -5.18
C LEU A 261 11.39 0.70 -5.06
N SER A 262 10.57 0.33 -4.08
CA SER A 262 10.24 -1.05 -3.82
C SER A 262 9.46 -1.64 -5.01
N ARG A 263 8.32 -1.04 -5.37
CA ARG A 263 7.43 -1.52 -6.43
C ARG A 263 8.16 -1.68 -7.75
N ASP A 264 8.95 -0.68 -8.11
CA ASP A 264 9.46 -0.50 -9.47
C ASP A 264 10.87 -1.03 -9.69
N LEU A 265 11.69 -1.00 -8.64
CA LEU A 265 13.08 -1.45 -8.70
C LEU A 265 13.29 -2.76 -7.94
N CYS A 266 12.92 -2.82 -6.66
CA CYS A 266 13.16 -4.04 -5.89
C CYS A 266 12.35 -5.23 -6.41
N GLY A 267 11.20 -4.99 -7.05
CA GLY A 267 10.36 -6.04 -7.63
C GLY A 267 11.02 -6.84 -8.76
N THR A 268 11.99 -6.25 -9.46
CA THR A 268 12.60 -6.83 -10.67
C THR A 268 13.91 -7.56 -10.41
N HIS A 269 14.39 -7.58 -9.16
CA HIS A 269 15.59 -8.34 -8.82
C HIS A 269 15.34 -9.86 -8.94
N PRO A 270 16.19 -10.63 -9.62
CA PRO A 270 16.00 -12.07 -9.83
C PRO A 270 15.75 -12.87 -8.53
N GLY A 271 16.45 -12.50 -7.45
CA GLY A 271 16.30 -13.16 -6.14
C GLY A 271 14.92 -12.96 -5.48
N ASN A 272 14.10 -12.03 -5.98
CA ASN A 272 12.75 -11.76 -5.49
C ASN A 272 11.66 -12.49 -6.30
N GLU A 273 12.01 -13.21 -7.35
CA GLU A 273 11.06 -13.95 -8.19
C GLU A 273 10.73 -15.33 -7.60
N SER A 274 9.53 -15.83 -7.85
CA SER A 274 9.09 -17.15 -7.36
C SER A 274 8.15 -17.81 -8.35
N HIS A 275 8.24 -19.13 -8.50
CA HIS A 275 7.15 -19.91 -9.06
C HIS A 275 6.02 -20.00 -8.04
N ILE A 276 4.80 -19.69 -8.48
CA ILE A 276 3.60 -19.70 -7.65
C ILE A 276 2.74 -20.87 -8.14
N GLY A 277 2.50 -21.84 -7.28
CA GLY A 277 1.62 -22.97 -7.59
C GLY A 277 0.13 -22.55 -7.65
N PRO A 278 -0.78 -23.52 -7.86
CA PRO A 278 -2.21 -23.26 -7.85
C PRO A 278 -2.67 -22.54 -6.59
N TYR A 279 -3.59 -21.59 -6.75
CA TYR A 279 -4.07 -20.79 -5.63
C TYR A 279 -4.79 -21.66 -4.58
N LYS A 280 -4.21 -21.73 -3.38
CA LYS A 280 -4.75 -22.45 -2.20
C LYS A 280 -4.73 -21.55 -0.96
N ALA A 281 -5.07 -20.26 -1.13
CA ALA A 281 -5.01 -19.24 -0.09
C ALA A 281 -3.64 -19.25 0.64
N ARG A 282 -3.61 -19.35 1.97
CA ARG A 282 -2.37 -19.39 2.78
C ARG A 282 -1.53 -20.65 2.60
N LYS A 283 -2.10 -21.69 1.97
CA LYS A 283 -1.41 -22.96 1.64
C LYS A 283 -0.85 -22.96 0.21
N THR A 284 -0.95 -21.85 -0.53
CA THR A 284 -0.36 -21.73 -1.87
C THR A 284 1.14 -22.02 -1.80
N GLU A 285 1.61 -22.91 -2.65
CA GLU A 285 3.02 -23.28 -2.77
C GLU A 285 3.80 -22.16 -3.45
N ILE A 286 4.98 -21.86 -2.92
CA ILE A 286 5.86 -20.81 -3.43
C ILE A 286 7.27 -21.38 -3.48
N GLN A 287 7.76 -21.58 -4.69
CA GLN A 287 9.10 -22.08 -4.92
C GLN A 287 10.01 -20.93 -5.36
N PRO A 288 11.13 -20.68 -4.65
CA PRO A 288 12.14 -19.73 -5.08
C PRO A 288 12.69 -20.00 -6.48
N ILE A 289 12.79 -18.97 -7.31
CA ILE A 289 13.65 -19.05 -8.49
C ILE A 289 15.10 -18.95 -8.03
N LYS A 290 15.92 -19.93 -8.42
CA LYS A 290 17.36 -19.93 -8.11
C LYS A 290 18.06 -18.84 -8.93
N VAL A 291 18.86 -18.03 -8.26
CA VAL A 291 19.72 -17.05 -8.93
C VAL A 291 20.96 -17.78 -9.43
N ILE A 292 21.09 -17.92 -10.75
CA ILE A 292 22.22 -18.55 -11.44
C ILE A 292 22.97 -17.58 -12.36
N TRP A 293 22.54 -16.31 -12.40
CA TRP A 293 23.13 -15.23 -13.20
C TRP A 293 23.22 -15.53 -14.69
N ASN A 294 22.17 -16.13 -15.27
CA ASN A 294 22.04 -16.20 -16.72
C ASN A 294 21.82 -14.81 -17.35
N LYS A 295 21.88 -14.71 -18.69
CA LYS A 295 21.74 -13.46 -19.44
C LYS A 295 20.53 -12.61 -19.01
N SER A 296 19.36 -13.25 -18.85
CA SER A 296 18.13 -12.56 -18.43
C SER A 296 18.24 -11.99 -17.01
N GLN A 297 18.79 -12.77 -16.07
CA GLN A 297 18.96 -12.34 -14.68
C GLN A 297 19.97 -11.20 -14.54
N VAL A 298 21.06 -11.24 -15.32
CA VAL A 298 22.04 -10.15 -15.38
C VAL A 298 21.42 -8.88 -15.96
N GLN A 299 20.63 -8.98 -17.04
CA GLN A 299 19.90 -7.84 -17.59
C GLN A 299 18.92 -7.24 -16.58
N ALA A 300 18.16 -8.08 -15.87
CA ALA A 300 17.25 -7.64 -14.83
C ALA A 300 18.00 -6.93 -13.69
N PHE A 301 19.16 -7.43 -13.27
CA PHE A 301 20.02 -6.79 -12.27
C PHE A 301 20.56 -5.43 -12.75
N ASN A 302 21.06 -5.35 -13.98
CA ASN A 302 21.61 -4.13 -14.57
C ASN A 302 20.57 -3.02 -14.69
N LYS A 303 19.32 -3.37 -15.01
CA LYS A 303 18.20 -2.44 -15.07
C LYS A 303 17.59 -2.11 -13.69
N SER A 304 18.07 -2.75 -12.62
CA SER A 304 17.51 -2.59 -11.28
C SER A 304 18.57 -2.25 -10.23
N CYS A 305 19.17 -3.27 -9.62
CA CYS A 305 20.01 -3.14 -8.45
C CYS A 305 21.33 -2.43 -8.76
N LEU A 306 21.90 -2.62 -9.95
CA LEU A 306 23.12 -1.91 -10.36
C LEU A 306 22.97 -0.38 -10.28
N LEU A 307 21.77 0.11 -10.59
CA LEU A 307 21.44 1.54 -10.62
C LEU A 307 20.77 2.00 -9.31
N CYS A 308 20.59 1.11 -8.33
CA CYS A 308 19.89 1.42 -7.10
C CYS A 308 20.77 2.31 -6.19
N PRO A 309 20.27 3.48 -5.74
CA PRO A 309 21.08 4.41 -4.97
C PRO A 309 21.46 3.88 -3.58
N ILE A 310 20.77 2.85 -3.09
CA ILE A 310 21.00 2.22 -1.79
C ILE A 310 21.48 0.76 -1.91
N GLU A 311 21.95 0.35 -3.09
CA GLU A 311 22.40 -1.03 -3.37
C GLU A 311 23.36 -1.57 -2.30
N LYS A 312 24.36 -0.76 -1.94
CA LYS A 312 25.47 -1.14 -1.05
C LYS A 312 25.01 -1.57 0.35
N THR A 313 23.83 -1.13 0.80
CA THR A 313 23.31 -1.46 2.14
C THR A 313 22.32 -2.62 2.11
N CYS A 314 21.88 -3.07 0.93
CA CYS A 314 20.88 -4.13 0.79
C CYS A 314 21.48 -5.52 1.03
N CYS A 315 21.03 -6.19 2.08
CA CYS A 315 21.58 -7.46 2.53
C CYS A 315 20.78 -8.69 2.08
N PHE A 316 19.47 -8.56 1.87
CA PHE A 316 18.59 -9.72 1.70
C PHE A 316 17.69 -9.61 0.47
N ASN A 317 17.33 -10.75 -0.12
CA ASN A 317 16.20 -10.83 -1.04
C ASN A 317 14.92 -11.05 -0.22
N ILE A 318 13.85 -10.36 -0.59
CA ILE A 318 12.54 -10.46 0.06
C ILE A 318 11.49 -10.51 -1.06
N PRO A 319 11.10 -11.72 -1.49
CA PRO A 319 10.11 -11.92 -2.54
C PRO A 319 8.70 -11.50 -2.08
N SER A 320 7.91 -10.99 -3.02
CA SER A 320 6.54 -10.53 -2.74
C SER A 320 5.52 -11.66 -2.64
N ALA A 321 5.76 -12.79 -3.32
CA ALA A 321 4.83 -13.91 -3.38
C ALA A 321 4.45 -14.43 -1.98
N ASN A 322 5.42 -14.59 -1.07
CA ASN A 322 5.18 -15.04 0.30
C ASN A 322 4.27 -14.10 1.07
N TYR A 323 4.37 -12.80 0.82
CA TYR A 323 3.51 -11.82 1.47
C TYR A 323 2.09 -11.91 0.93
N TYR A 324 1.92 -11.80 -0.39
CA TYR A 324 0.58 -11.72 -0.99
C TYR A 324 -0.20 -13.04 -0.89
N ARG A 325 0.47 -14.20 -0.94
CA ARG A 325 -0.20 -15.50 -0.85
C ARG A 325 -0.24 -16.04 0.58
N GLN A 326 0.88 -16.03 1.29
CA GLN A 326 1.00 -16.67 2.61
C GLN A 326 0.93 -15.70 3.80
N GLY A 327 0.97 -14.39 3.57
CA GLY A 327 0.97 -13.40 4.66
C GLY A 327 2.26 -13.43 5.45
N LYS A 328 3.38 -13.74 4.78
CA LYS A 328 4.71 -13.88 5.39
C LYS A 328 5.70 -12.92 4.75
N LEU A 329 6.58 -12.35 5.56
CA LEU A 329 7.71 -11.53 5.09
C LEU A 329 8.98 -12.36 5.28
N ILE A 330 9.38 -13.05 4.21
CA ILE A 330 10.45 -14.06 4.25
C ILE A 330 11.73 -13.48 3.67
N THR A 331 12.85 -13.60 4.39
CA THR A 331 14.18 -13.33 3.86
C THR A 331 14.72 -14.55 3.13
N ARG A 332 15.03 -14.40 1.84
CA ARG A 332 15.59 -15.45 0.98
C ARG A 332 17.06 -15.17 0.70
N GLY A 333 17.93 -15.85 1.45
CA GLY A 333 19.37 -15.73 1.28
C GLY A 333 19.91 -14.32 1.50
N LEU A 334 21.24 -14.21 1.37
CA LEU A 334 21.90 -12.94 1.16
C LEU A 334 21.67 -12.49 -0.29
N ARG A 335 21.62 -11.18 -0.51
CA ARG A 335 21.61 -10.61 -1.86
C ARG A 335 22.96 -10.90 -2.53
N GLY A 336 22.94 -11.64 -3.63
CA GLY A 336 24.11 -11.86 -4.49
C GLY A 336 24.24 -10.78 -5.57
N LYS A 337 25.36 -10.79 -6.29
CA LYS A 337 25.59 -10.00 -7.51
C LYS A 337 26.18 -10.88 -8.62
N PRO A 338 26.02 -10.53 -9.91
CA PRO A 338 26.67 -11.25 -11.00
C PRO A 338 28.20 -11.23 -10.84
N ALA A 339 28.86 -12.38 -11.00
CA ALA A 339 30.33 -12.47 -10.92
C ALA A 339 31.05 -11.62 -11.97
N GLN A 340 30.42 -11.42 -13.14
CA GLN A 340 30.96 -10.62 -14.25
C GLN A 340 31.17 -9.14 -13.88
N MET A 341 30.54 -8.63 -12.81
CA MET A 341 30.84 -7.28 -12.33
C MET A 341 32.28 -7.13 -11.83
N TYR A 342 32.87 -8.18 -11.26
CA TYR A 342 34.26 -8.13 -10.79
C TYR A 342 35.27 -8.01 -11.93
N LEU A 343 34.88 -8.31 -13.18
CA LEU A 343 35.72 -8.17 -14.37
C LEU A 343 35.72 -6.75 -14.95
N PHE A 344 34.71 -5.93 -14.62
CA PHE A 344 34.55 -4.57 -15.15
C PHE A 344 34.68 -3.47 -14.08
N THR A 345 34.78 -3.82 -12.79
CA THR A 345 35.07 -2.87 -11.70
C THR A 345 36.54 -2.89 -11.26
N GLY A 346 37.45 -3.35 -12.12
CA GLY A 346 38.88 -3.09 -11.97
C GLY A 346 39.20 -1.65 -12.35
N ILE A 347 38.77 -0.70 -11.51
CA ILE A 347 39.28 0.68 -11.46
C ILE A 347 39.69 0.94 -10.02
#